data_AF-A0A0D0B5J2-F1
#
_entry.id   AF-A0A0D0B5J2-F1
#
_cell.length_a   1.000
_cell.length_b   1.000
_cell.length_c   1.000
_cell.angle_alpha   90.00
_cell.angle_beta   90.00
_cell.angle_gamma   90.00
#
_symmetry.space_group_name_H-M   'P 1'
#
loop_
_entity.id
_entity.type
_entity.pdbx_description
1 polymer ?
#
loop_
_entity_poly.entity_id
_entity_poly.type
_entity_poly.pdbx_seq_one_letter_code
_entity_poly.pdbx_strand_id
1 'polypeptide(L)'
;SASGNVLSACTVCLGRHPHRVVECKATKTWDEAFDSLCMRSNKSLTMRDGRQICSDWQRASGCDNTTHDCRHICSGCAASTHRAQMCPRAQKA
;
A
#
# COMPACT_ATOMS: atom_id res chain seq x y z
N SER A 1 -24.23 -9.42 15.60
CA SER A 1 -23.95 -8.68 14.36
C SER A 1 -22.49 -8.87 13.99
N ALA A 2 -22.19 -9.65 12.96
CA ALA A 2 -20.83 -9.87 12.50
C ALA A 2 -20.31 -8.56 11.89
N SER A 3 -19.57 -7.79 12.69
CA SER A 3 -18.76 -6.69 12.17
C SER A 3 -17.63 -7.35 11.40
N GLY A 4 -17.85 -7.59 10.10
CA GLY A 4 -16.82 -8.12 9.21
C GLY A 4 -15.62 -7.19 9.28
N ASN A 5 -14.54 -7.66 9.91
CA ASN A 5 -13.37 -6.82 10.15
C ASN A 5 -12.71 -6.55 8.79
N VAL A 6 -12.91 -5.36 8.24
CA VAL A 6 -12.37 -4.97 6.93
C VAL A 6 -10.85 -5.01 7.03
N LEU A 7 -10.23 -5.92 6.27
CA LEU A 7 -8.78 -6.02 6.22
C LEU A 7 -8.18 -4.77 5.55
N SER A 8 -7.07 -4.27 6.08
CA SER A 8 -6.31 -3.21 5.43
C SER A 8 -5.76 -3.70 4.10
N ALA A 9 -5.73 -2.82 3.10
CA ALA A 9 -5.08 -3.10 1.83
C ALA A 9 -3.58 -3.31 2.06
N CYS A 10 -3.04 -4.40 1.51
CA CYS A 10 -1.60 -4.62 1.46
C CYS A 10 -0.92 -3.58 0.58
N THR A 11 0.20 -3.03 1.03
CA THR A 11 0.92 -1.97 0.28
C THR A 11 1.61 -2.48 -0.98
N VAL A 12 1.72 -3.80 -1.17
CA VAL A 12 2.36 -4.43 -2.33
C VAL A 12 1.30 -4.89 -3.33
N CYS A 13 0.44 -5.85 -2.97
CA CYS A 13 -0.59 -6.37 -3.89
C CYS A 13 -1.90 -5.57 -3.91
N LEU A 14 -2.09 -4.61 -3.00
CA LEU A 14 -3.34 -3.85 -2.82
C LEU A 14 -4.58 -4.70 -2.46
N GLY A 15 -4.39 -5.99 -2.17
CA GLY A 15 -5.45 -6.89 -1.73
C GLY A 15 -5.82 -6.69 -0.26
N ARG A 16 -7.09 -6.96 0.05
CA ARG A 16 -7.70 -7.02 1.39
C ARG A 16 -8.09 -8.47 1.71
N HIS A 17 -7.10 -9.35 1.67
CA HIS A 17 -7.26 -10.77 2.01
C HIS A 17 -6.22 -11.19 3.05
N PRO A 18 -6.48 -12.23 3.87
CA PRO A 18 -5.52 -12.71 4.85
C PRO A 18 -4.22 -13.16 4.18
N HIS A 19 -3.10 -12.54 4.56
CA HIS A 19 -1.74 -12.99 4.22
C HIS A 19 -0.72 -12.26 5.09
N ARG A 20 0.54 -12.73 5.06
CA ARG A 20 1.65 -12.07 5.77
C ARG A 20 2.12 -10.84 4.98
N VAL A 21 1.51 -9.69 5.24
CA VAL A 21 1.78 -8.41 4.54
C VAL A 21 3.27 -8.02 4.57
N VAL A 22 3.96 -8.30 5.69
CA VAL A 22 5.40 -8.02 5.84
C VAL A 22 6.29 -8.85 4.90
N GLU A 23 5.81 -10.01 4.46
CA GLU A 23 6.50 -10.94 3.56
C GLU A 23 5.88 -10.91 2.15
N CYS A 24 4.97 -9.97 1.86
CA CYS A 24 4.32 -9.90 0.55
C CYS A 24 5.33 -9.55 -0.54
N LYS A 25 5.54 -10.49 -1.46
CA LYS A 25 6.41 -10.36 -2.65
C LYS A 25 5.62 -10.39 -3.96
N ALA A 26 4.34 -10.06 -3.91
CA ALA A 26 3.48 -10.11 -5.09
C ALA A 26 4.01 -9.15 -6.17
N THR A 27 4.18 -9.67 -7.39
CA THR A 27 4.60 -8.89 -8.55
C THR A 27 3.44 -8.21 -9.26
N LYS A 28 2.21 -8.62 -8.94
CA LYS A 28 0.94 -8.07 -9.43
C LYS A 28 -0.01 -7.72 -8.29
N THR A 29 -0.99 -6.89 -8.64
CA THR A 29 -2.15 -6.54 -7.82
C THR A 29 -3.06 -7.75 -7.60
N TRP A 30 -3.94 -7.65 -6.60
CA TRP A 30 -4.83 -8.73 -6.15
C TRP A 30 -5.78 -9.29 -7.23
N ASP A 31 -6.07 -8.50 -8.26
CA ASP A 31 -6.89 -8.84 -9.43
C ASP A 31 -6.04 -9.15 -10.68
N GLU A 32 -4.71 -9.21 -10.53
CA GLU A 32 -3.72 -9.45 -11.58
C GLU A 32 -3.69 -8.40 -12.72
N ALA A 33 -4.50 -7.34 -12.61
CA ALA A 33 -4.69 -6.34 -13.67
C ALA A 33 -3.48 -5.41 -13.84
N PHE A 34 -2.76 -5.14 -12.75
CA PHE A 34 -1.60 -4.24 -12.74
C PHE A 34 -0.40 -4.89 -12.07
N ASP A 35 0.79 -4.54 -12.53
CA ASP A 35 2.03 -4.86 -11.83
C ASP A 35 2.13 -4.06 -10.51
N SER A 36 2.57 -4.71 -9.43
CA SER A 36 2.77 -4.06 -8.12
C SER A 36 3.79 -2.93 -8.24
N LEU A 37 3.44 -1.68 -7.99
CA LEU A 37 4.43 -0.59 -8.16
C LEU A 37 5.43 -0.49 -7.01
N CYS A 38 5.15 -1.16 -5.90
CA CYS A 38 5.93 -1.12 -4.67
C CYS A 38 6.41 -2.51 -4.26
N MET A 39 7.61 -2.56 -3.70
CA MET A 39 8.21 -3.71 -3.06
C MET A 39 8.42 -3.40 -1.57
N ARG A 40 8.29 -4.43 -0.74
CA ARG A 40 8.60 -4.34 0.68
C ARG A 40 9.93 -5.05 0.95
N SER A 41 10.81 -4.36 1.67
CA SER A 41 12.00 -4.94 2.28
C SER A 41 11.98 -4.63 3.77
N ASN A 42 11.66 -5.65 4.59
CA ASN A 42 11.43 -5.50 6.03
C ASN A 42 10.38 -4.42 6.36
N LYS A 43 10.80 -3.34 7.02
CA LYS A 43 9.96 -2.20 7.44
C LYS A 43 9.88 -1.09 6.39
N SER A 44 10.65 -1.20 5.32
CA SER A 44 10.77 -0.18 4.28
C SER A 44 9.95 -0.53 3.05
N LEU A 45 9.35 0.49 2.45
CA LEU A 45 8.65 0.41 1.17
C LEU A 45 9.42 1.20 0.13
N THR A 46 9.65 0.56 -1.02
CA THR A 46 10.36 1.15 -2.14
C THR A 46 9.55 0.93 -3.41
N MET A 47 9.37 1.98 -4.20
CA MET A 47 8.80 1.89 -5.54
C MET A 47 9.77 1.16 -6.47
N ARG A 48 9.29 0.58 -7.57
CA ARG A 48 10.17 -0.08 -8.55
C ARG A 48 11.21 0.85 -9.19
N ASP A 49 10.92 2.15 -9.23
CA ASP A 49 11.86 3.18 -9.70
C ASP A 49 12.93 3.56 -8.66
N GLY A 50 12.96 2.89 -7.50
CA GLY A 50 13.96 3.10 -6.44
C GLY A 50 13.56 4.13 -5.38
N ARG A 51 12.45 4.85 -5.54
CA ARG A 51 12.01 5.84 -4.54
C ARG A 51 11.49 5.17 -3.28
N GLN A 52 12.02 5.57 -2.12
CA GLN A 52 11.46 5.17 -0.82
C GLN A 52 10.17 5.94 -0.52
N ILE A 53 9.15 5.24 -0.05
CA ILE A 53 7.86 5.84 0.33
C ILE A 53 7.56 5.63 1.81
N CYS A 54 6.76 6.51 2.39
CA CYS A 54 6.40 6.44 3.80
C CYS A 54 5.46 5.26 4.07
N SER A 55 5.90 4.32 4.92
CA SER A 55 5.09 3.17 5.34
C SER A 55 3.86 3.60 6.15
N ASP A 56 4.00 4.62 6.99
CA ASP A 56 2.89 5.11 7.83
C ASP A 56 1.83 5.81 7.00
N TRP A 57 2.24 6.55 5.96
CA TRP A 57 1.31 7.14 5.00
C TRP A 57 0.38 6.10 4.37
N GLN A 58 0.89 4.89 4.07
CA GLN A 58 0.08 3.83 3.47
C GLN A 58 -0.95 3.19 4.42
N ARG A 59 -0.83 3.42 5.74
CA ARG A 59 -1.73 2.86 6.75
C ARG A 59 -3.04 3.62 6.78
N ALA A 60 -4.09 3.00 7.32
CA ALA A 60 -5.39 3.65 7.49
C ALA A 60 -5.33 4.89 8.39
N SER A 61 -4.37 4.98 9.32
CA SER A 61 -4.14 6.18 10.11
C SER A 61 -3.51 7.30 9.29
N GLY A 62 -2.66 6.98 8.31
CA GLY A 62 -1.86 7.95 7.57
C GLY A 62 -0.61 8.37 8.34
N CYS A 63 0.04 9.41 7.84
CA CYS A 63 1.20 10.05 8.46
C CYS A 63 1.05 11.57 8.35
N ASP A 64 1.20 12.28 9.47
CA ASP A 64 1.06 13.74 9.55
C ASP A 64 2.42 14.45 9.56
N ASN A 65 3.51 13.72 9.38
CA ASN A 65 4.85 14.27 9.43
C ASN A 65 5.21 14.94 8.11
N THR A 66 5.26 16.27 8.12
CA THR A 66 5.51 17.10 6.93
C THR A 66 6.98 17.15 6.51
N THR A 67 7.92 16.65 7.32
CA THR A 67 9.36 16.66 7.00
C THR A 67 9.72 15.75 5.81
N HIS A 68 8.82 14.86 5.40
CA HIS A 68 9.03 13.94 4.29
C HIS A 68 7.79 13.78 3.40
N ASP A 69 7.03 14.86 3.19
CA ASP A 69 5.84 14.86 2.32
C ASP A 69 6.11 14.36 0.90
N CYS A 70 7.33 14.54 0.39
CA CYS A 70 7.74 13.98 -0.91
C CYS A 70 7.68 12.44 -0.96
N ARG A 71 7.60 11.76 0.18
CA ARG A 71 7.44 10.30 0.32
C ARG A 71 5.99 9.88 0.57
N HIS A 72 5.06 10.82 0.72
CA HIS A 72 3.62 10.56 0.84
C HIS A 72 3.03 10.23 -0.53
N ILE A 73 3.48 9.10 -1.09
CA ILE A 73 3.14 8.61 -2.42
C ILE A 73 2.42 7.28 -2.28
N CYS A 74 1.25 7.14 -2.88
CA CYS A 74 0.47 5.90 -2.91
C CYS A 74 1.26 4.76 -3.55
N SER A 75 1.39 3.65 -2.83
CA SER A 75 2.15 2.47 -3.30
C SER A 75 1.53 1.77 -4.52
N GLY A 76 0.25 2.01 -4.80
CA GLY A 76 -0.49 1.34 -5.87
C GLY A 76 -0.52 2.09 -7.21
N CYS A 77 -0.42 3.41 -7.20
CA CYS A 77 -0.58 4.24 -8.40
C CYS A 77 0.36 5.46 -8.47
N ALA A 78 1.27 5.61 -7.50
CA ALA A 78 2.23 6.71 -7.40
C ALA A 78 1.62 8.13 -7.23
N ALA A 79 0.32 8.25 -6.96
CA ALA A 79 -0.31 9.54 -6.65
C ALA A 79 -0.01 10.00 -5.21
N SER A 80 0.12 11.30 -4.97
CA SER A 80 0.31 11.87 -3.63
C SER A 80 -0.99 12.24 -2.90
N THR A 81 -2.13 12.18 -3.59
CA THR A 81 -3.43 12.63 -3.07
C THR A 81 -4.08 11.63 -2.11
N HIS A 82 -3.59 10.40 -2.06
CA HIS A 82 -4.16 9.34 -1.25
C HIS A 82 -3.10 8.31 -0.85
N ARG A 83 -3.52 7.43 0.05
CA ARG A 83 -2.76 6.29 0.57
C ARG A 83 -3.24 4.98 -0.05
N ALA A 84 -2.46 3.90 0.08
CA ALA A 84 -2.85 2.58 -0.41
C ALA A 84 -4.27 2.15 0.00
N GLN A 85 -4.73 2.51 1.20
CA GLN A 85 -6.08 2.18 1.68
C GLN A 85 -7.22 2.79 0.86
N MET A 86 -6.97 3.90 0.15
CA MET A 86 -7.97 4.60 -0.67
C MET A 86 -7.61 4.56 -2.16
N CYS A 87 -6.66 3.69 -2.54
CA CYS A 87 -6.25 3.57 -3.93
C CYS A 87 -7.38 2.96 -4.77
N PRO A 88 -7.73 3.52 -5.94
CA PRO A 88 -8.73 2.93 -6.83
C PRO A 88 -8.37 1.51 -7.31
N ARG A 89 -7.08 1.14 -7.25
CA ARG A 89 -6.59 -0.20 -7.59
C ARG A 89 -6.62 -1.17 -6.40
N ALA A 90 -6.92 -0.68 -5.19
CA ALA A 90 -7.04 -1.54 -4.03
C ALA A 90 -8.36 -2.30 -4.03
N GLN A 91 -8.32 -3.51 -3.50
CA GLN A 91 -9.53 -4.30 -3.29
C GLN A 91 -10.50 -3.48 -2.43
N LYS A 92 -11.79 -3.51 -2.79
CA LYS A 92 -12.83 -2.82 -2.03
C LYS A 92 -12.89 -3.38 -0.60
N ALA A 93 -13.06 -2.45 0.33
CA ALA A 93 -13.30 -2.71 1.75
C ALA A 93 -14.64 -3.42 1.96
#